data_AF-A0A1V5QEF5-F1
#
_entry.id   AF-A0A1V5QEF5-F1
#
_cell.length_a   1.000
_cell.length_b   1.000
_cell.length_c   1.000
_cell.angle_alpha   90.00
_cell.angle_beta   90.00
_cell.angle_gamma   90.00
#
_symmetry.space_group_name_H-M   'P 1'
#
loop_
_entity.id
_entity.type
_entity.pdbx_description
1 polymer ?
#
loop_
_entity_poly.entity_id
_entity_poly.type
_entity_poly.pdbx_seq_one_letter_code
_entity_poly.pdbx_strand_id
1 'polypeptide(L)'
;MGRTSLPYTAKDYESLRRELVARIPQLTDRWTDFNPTDPGMVLLELFCGVADMLFYYLDAQTAEAFLPTARQRQNLINLCKLIGYRLDAPVAATTELRFSLPAALDGDITIPVHTICRARLSDGTTIDFETTQSATISHDSVTATVPARQGKRKSETFTARDVRSQQIRLAGKSIAQGSVAVTVAGEPWTEVPHFVESAADARHYRTETDDQGVTAVLFGDGVNGVVPTTGATVVVEYLETLGAANSPLPCTSTARSCKSM
;
A
#
# COMPACT_ATOMS: atom_id res chain seq x y z
N MET A 1 23.99 51.80 6.36
CA MET A 1 24.23 50.58 7.13
C MET A 1 23.58 49.42 6.38
N GLY A 2 24.39 48.57 5.75
CA GLY A 2 23.89 47.44 4.96
C GLY A 2 23.28 46.40 5.89
N ARG A 3 22.05 45.97 5.61
CA ARG A 3 21.40 44.87 6.32
C ARG A 3 22.24 43.63 6.06
N THR A 4 22.87 43.06 7.09
CA THR A 4 23.48 41.73 6.99
C THR A 4 22.35 40.75 6.69
N SER A 5 22.19 40.39 5.42
CA SER A 5 21.22 39.39 5.00
C SER A 5 21.78 38.03 5.36
N LEU A 6 21.01 37.24 6.10
CA LEU A 6 21.34 35.83 6.36
C LEU A 6 21.54 35.12 5.01
N PRO A 7 22.73 34.58 4.72
CA PRO A 7 22.91 33.73 3.55
C PRO A 7 22.05 32.48 3.76
N TYR A 8 21.20 32.17 2.77
CA TYR A 8 20.19 31.11 2.84
C TYR A 8 20.77 29.69 3.03
N THR A 9 22.09 29.53 2.90
CA THR A 9 22.85 28.30 3.05
C THR A 9 23.49 28.11 4.42
N ALA A 10 23.64 29.15 5.25
CA ALA A 10 24.31 29.06 6.54
C ALA A 10 23.27 28.96 7.67
N LYS A 11 22.77 27.74 7.88
CA LYS A 11 21.72 27.43 8.89
C LYS A 11 22.25 26.64 10.10
N ASP A 12 23.56 26.47 10.20
CA ASP A 12 24.21 25.76 11.31
C ASP A 12 24.25 26.62 12.59
N TYR A 13 24.33 25.94 13.73
CA TYR A 13 24.43 26.56 15.06
C TYR A 13 25.46 27.70 15.13
N GLU A 14 26.68 27.48 14.63
CA GLU A 14 27.75 28.47 14.75
C GLU A 14 27.48 29.70 13.89
N SER A 15 26.99 29.51 12.67
CA SER A 15 26.60 30.62 11.80
C SER A 15 25.42 31.43 12.38
N LEU A 16 24.42 30.76 12.96
CA LEU A 16 23.30 31.43 13.61
C LEU A 16 23.76 32.24 14.83
N ARG A 17 24.58 31.65 15.69
CA ARG A 17 25.16 32.34 16.85
C ARG A 17 25.96 33.57 16.43
N ARG A 18 26.86 33.41 15.45
CA ARG A 18 27.71 34.50 14.94
C ARG A 18 26.87 35.67 14.42
N GLU A 19 25.81 35.37 13.67
CA GLU A 19 24.91 36.38 13.11
C GLU A 19 24.05 37.06 14.18
N LEU A 20 23.46 36.30 15.11
CA LEU A 20 22.64 36.88 16.18
C LEU A 20 23.48 37.80 17.07
N VAL A 21 24.71 37.40 17.42
CA VAL A 21 25.64 38.25 18.17
C VAL A 21 25.98 39.52 17.39
N ALA A 22 26.23 39.41 16.09
CA ALA A 22 26.48 40.58 15.24
C ALA A 22 25.27 41.53 15.13
N ARG A 23 24.05 41.05 15.39
CA ARG A 23 22.81 41.84 15.38
C ARG A 23 22.50 42.54 16.70
N ILE A 24 22.98 42.05 17.83
CA ILE A 24 22.69 42.64 19.15
C ILE A 24 23.00 44.16 19.19
N PRO A 25 24.17 44.65 18.75
CA PRO A 25 24.50 46.08 18.81
C PRO A 25 23.61 46.96 17.93
N GLN A 26 22.92 46.37 16.94
CA GLN A 26 21.99 47.09 16.07
C GLN A 26 20.60 47.25 16.70
N LEU A 27 20.26 46.39 17.67
CA LEU A 27 18.97 46.39 18.35
C LEU A 27 19.02 47.15 19.67
N THR A 28 20.12 47.05 20.41
CA THR A 28 20.25 47.68 21.71
C THR A 28 21.71 47.96 22.03
N ASP A 29 21.98 49.16 22.54
CA ASP A 29 23.28 49.64 23.01
C ASP A 29 23.60 49.20 24.46
N ARG A 30 22.58 48.76 25.21
CA ARG A 30 22.70 48.33 26.62
C ARG A 30 23.33 46.95 26.83
N TRP A 31 23.23 46.05 25.85
CA TRP A 31 23.77 44.70 25.98
C TRP A 31 25.23 44.69 25.52
N THR A 32 26.14 44.77 26.49
CA THR A 32 27.58 44.94 26.23
C THR A 32 28.43 43.72 26.56
N ASP A 33 27.91 42.76 27.33
CA ASP A 33 28.62 41.53 27.70
C ASP A 33 28.27 40.37 26.75
N PHE A 34 29.31 39.81 26.11
CA PHE A 34 29.22 38.70 25.17
C PHE A 34 29.95 37.45 25.67
N ASN A 35 30.29 37.39 26.97
CA ASN A 35 30.94 36.26 27.59
C ASN A 35 29.97 35.04 27.69
N PRO A 36 30.42 33.79 27.49
CA PRO A 36 29.56 32.61 27.65
C PRO A 36 28.85 32.47 29.01
N THR A 37 29.33 33.13 30.07
CA THR A 37 28.70 33.10 31.40
C THR A 37 27.50 34.05 31.51
N ASP A 38 27.34 35.01 30.58
CA ASP A 38 26.20 35.93 30.60
C ASP A 38 24.88 35.17 30.37
N PRO A 39 23.87 35.33 31.23
CA PRO A 39 22.59 34.62 31.07
C PRO A 39 21.88 34.95 29.75
N GLY A 40 22.09 36.15 29.19
CA GLY A 40 21.57 36.52 27.88
C GLY A 40 22.21 35.70 26.76
N MET A 41 23.54 35.54 26.81
CA MET A 41 24.30 34.71 25.86
C MET A 41 23.92 33.24 25.96
N VAL A 42 23.76 32.69 27.16
CA VAL A 42 23.30 31.29 27.36
C VAL A 42 21.92 31.08 26.74
N LEU A 43 20.99 32.02 26.94
CA LEU A 43 19.65 31.94 26.37
C LEU A 43 19.69 32.02 24.83
N LEU A 44 20.53 32.90 24.28
CA LEU A 44 20.74 33.02 22.84
C LEU A 44 21.30 31.71 22.25
N GLU A 45 22.29 31.11 22.90
CA GLU A 45 22.86 29.82 22.50
C GLU A 45 21.82 28.69 22.55
N LEU A 46 20.97 28.65 23.58
CA LEU A 46 19.85 27.71 23.65
C LEU A 46 18.89 27.88 22.45
N PHE A 47 18.52 29.12 22.12
CA PHE A 47 17.67 29.40 20.96
C PHE A 47 18.33 29.02 19.64
N CYS A 48 19.64 29.23 19.49
CA CYS A 48 20.39 28.76 18.33
C CYS A 48 20.33 27.24 18.20
N GLY A 49 20.48 26.50 19.30
CA GLY A 49 20.36 25.04 19.29
C GLY A 49 18.98 24.55 18.88
N VAL A 50 17.91 25.20 19.36
CA VAL A 50 16.54 24.91 18.92
C VAL A 50 16.35 25.23 17.44
N ALA A 51 16.86 26.37 16.98
CA ALA A 51 16.76 26.79 15.58
C ALA A 51 17.47 25.81 14.63
N ASP A 52 18.68 25.35 14.99
CA ASP A 52 19.44 24.34 14.22
C ASP A 52 18.64 23.04 14.06
N MET A 53 18.04 22.54 15.15
CA MET A 53 17.18 21.35 15.10
C MET A 53 15.94 21.56 14.21
N LEU A 54 15.30 22.73 14.29
CA LEU A 54 14.17 23.06 13.42
C LEU A 54 14.58 23.16 11.95
N PHE A 55 15.74 23.74 11.65
CA PHE A 55 16.26 23.80 10.29
C PHE A 55 16.55 22.43 9.72
N TYR A 56 17.12 21.52 10.52
CA TYR A 56 17.27 20.13 10.14
C TYR A 56 15.93 19.49 9.75
N TYR A 57 14.89 19.66 10.57
CA TYR A 57 13.56 19.11 10.25
C TYR A 57 12.93 19.73 9.00
N LEU A 58 13.10 21.05 8.79
CA LEU A 58 12.60 21.72 7.59
C LEU A 58 13.30 21.21 6.32
N ASP A 59 14.62 21.05 6.36
CA ASP A 59 15.37 20.56 5.21
C ASP A 59 15.03 19.08 4.93
N ALA A 60 14.86 18.25 5.98
CA ALA A 60 14.39 16.88 5.86
C ALA A 60 12.97 16.79 5.26
N GLN A 61 12.04 17.62 5.74
CA GLN A 61 10.67 17.68 5.21
C GLN A 61 10.64 18.19 3.76
N THR A 62 11.50 19.16 3.42
CA THR A 62 11.62 19.68 2.05
C THR A 62 12.14 18.62 1.10
N ALA A 63 13.11 17.80 1.54
CA ALA A 63 13.60 16.67 0.76
C ALA A 63 12.51 15.62 0.48
N GLU A 64 11.54 15.45 1.39
CA GLU A 64 10.42 14.53 1.21
C GLU A 64 9.33 15.05 0.24
N ALA A 65 9.35 16.33 -0.13
CA ALA A 65 8.32 16.94 -0.99
C ALA A 65 8.48 16.62 -2.48
N PHE A 66 9.64 16.09 -2.91
CA PHE A 66 9.92 15.81 -4.32
C PHE A 66 10.28 14.34 -4.54
N LEU A 67 9.76 13.75 -5.63
CA LEU A 67 9.96 12.34 -5.97
C LEU A 67 11.44 11.90 -6.02
N PRO A 68 12.38 12.69 -6.58
CA PRO A 68 13.79 12.27 -6.65
C PRO A 68 14.51 12.27 -5.30
N THR A 69 14.04 13.07 -4.33
CA THR A 69 14.72 13.29 -3.06
C THR A 69 14.04 12.61 -1.88
N ALA A 70 12.76 12.25 -2.01
CA ALA A 70 11.98 11.61 -0.97
C ALA A 70 12.56 10.23 -0.61
N ARG A 71 12.72 9.99 0.70
CA ARG A 71 13.26 8.73 1.23
C ARG A 71 12.17 7.90 1.91
N GLN A 72 11.12 8.52 2.44
CA GLN A 72 10.02 7.80 3.07
C GLN A 72 9.06 7.24 2.01
N ARG A 73 8.81 5.92 2.07
CA ARG A 73 7.93 5.23 1.13
C ARG A 73 6.50 5.80 1.15
N GLN A 74 5.98 6.20 2.32
CA GLN A 74 4.64 6.79 2.41
C GLN A 74 4.54 8.11 1.62
N ASN A 75 5.57 8.95 1.66
CA ASN A 75 5.59 10.21 0.91
C ASN A 75 5.68 9.97 -0.58
N LEU A 76 6.48 8.98 -1.02
CA LEU A 76 6.52 8.54 -2.42
C LEU A 76 5.15 8.06 -2.89
N ILE A 77 4.45 7.23 -2.10
CA ILE A 77 3.08 6.79 -2.41
C ILE A 77 2.16 8.01 -2.57
N ASN A 78 2.21 8.97 -1.65
CA ASN A 78 1.37 10.16 -1.70
C ASN A 78 1.68 11.06 -2.90
N LEU A 79 2.95 11.26 -3.25
CA LEU A 79 3.37 12.03 -4.42
C LEU A 79 2.93 11.36 -5.73
N CYS A 80 3.07 10.03 -5.82
CA CYS A 80 2.57 9.25 -6.95
C CYS A 80 1.04 9.39 -7.10
N LYS A 81 0.29 9.39 -5.99
CA LYS A 81 -1.17 9.60 -6.02
C LYS A 81 -1.56 10.95 -6.62
N LEU A 82 -0.79 12.02 -6.39
CA LEU A 82 -1.07 13.35 -6.95
C LEU A 82 -1.02 13.35 -8.49
N ILE A 83 -0.17 12.54 -9.10
CA ILE A 83 -0.06 12.39 -10.56
C ILE A 83 -0.97 11.27 -11.12
N GLY A 84 -1.82 10.68 -10.28
CA GLY A 84 -2.70 9.57 -10.66
C GLY A 84 -1.99 8.22 -10.82
N TYR A 85 -0.71 8.12 -10.45
CA TYR A 85 0.04 6.87 -10.48
C TYR A 85 -0.12 6.11 -9.16
N ARG A 86 -0.35 4.80 -9.25
CA ARG A 86 -0.44 3.90 -8.09
C ARG A 86 0.71 2.91 -8.16
N LEU A 87 1.38 2.73 -7.02
CA LEU A 87 2.39 1.70 -6.88
C LEU A 87 1.73 0.33 -6.90
N ASP A 88 2.33 -0.61 -7.61
CA ASP A 88 1.86 -1.99 -7.66
C ASP A 88 1.92 -2.61 -6.27
N ALA A 89 0.84 -3.31 -5.92
CA ALA A 89 0.74 -4.12 -4.73
C ALA A 89 1.46 -5.46 -4.94
N PRO A 90 1.62 -6.30 -3.90
CA PRO A 90 2.16 -7.65 -4.09
C PRO A 90 1.41 -8.41 -5.18
N VAL A 91 2.13 -9.00 -6.13
CA VAL A 91 1.54 -9.78 -7.23
C VAL A 91 1.62 -11.26 -6.87
N ALA A 92 0.50 -11.97 -7.01
CA ALA A 92 0.45 -13.43 -6.85
C ALA A 92 1.21 -14.12 -7.99
N ALA A 93 1.99 -15.15 -7.66
CA ALA A 93 2.55 -16.01 -8.70
C ALA A 93 1.44 -16.76 -9.45
N THR A 94 1.47 -16.76 -10.77
CA THR A 94 0.50 -17.45 -11.63
C THR A 94 1.13 -18.65 -12.30
N THR A 95 0.43 -19.79 -12.32
CA THR A 95 0.90 -21.03 -12.95
C THR A 95 -0.26 -21.80 -13.58
N GLU A 96 0.06 -22.70 -14.52
CA GLU A 96 -0.93 -23.63 -15.06
C GLU A 96 -0.84 -24.97 -14.33
N LEU A 97 -1.97 -25.43 -13.80
CA LEU A 97 -2.11 -26.73 -13.18
C LEU A 97 -2.74 -27.70 -14.18
N ARG A 98 -2.06 -28.81 -14.45
CA ARG A 98 -2.62 -29.90 -15.24
C ARG A 98 -3.16 -30.98 -14.31
N PHE A 99 -4.48 -31.17 -14.34
CA PHE A 99 -5.15 -32.31 -13.73
C PHE A 99 -5.14 -33.47 -14.71
N SER A 100 -4.81 -34.66 -14.23
CA SER A 100 -4.82 -35.88 -15.03
C SER A 100 -5.49 -37.00 -14.25
N LEU A 101 -6.47 -37.65 -14.88
CA LEU A 101 -7.13 -38.83 -14.34
C LEU A 101 -6.38 -40.09 -14.78
N PRO A 102 -6.49 -41.21 -14.04
CA PRO A 102 -5.88 -42.48 -14.47
C PRO A 102 -6.60 -43.14 -15.65
N ALA A 103 -7.91 -42.92 -15.77
CA ALA A 103 -8.76 -43.44 -16.83
C ALA A 103 -9.89 -42.44 -17.13
N ALA A 104 -10.45 -42.50 -18.34
CA ALA A 104 -11.65 -41.77 -18.71
C ALA A 104 -12.84 -42.22 -17.84
N LEU A 105 -13.67 -41.28 -17.38
CA LEU A 105 -14.89 -41.57 -16.62
C LEU A 105 -16.13 -41.42 -17.51
N ASP A 106 -17.19 -42.13 -17.16
CA ASP A 106 -18.48 -42.08 -17.86
C ASP A 106 -19.25 -40.76 -17.66
N GLY A 107 -18.73 -39.83 -16.85
CA GLY A 107 -19.36 -38.54 -16.56
C GLY A 107 -18.36 -37.40 -16.52
N ASP A 108 -18.83 -36.19 -16.87
CA ASP A 108 -18.02 -34.99 -16.87
C ASP A 108 -17.67 -34.56 -15.44
N ILE A 109 -16.39 -34.32 -15.17
CA ILE A 109 -15.91 -33.81 -13.87
C ILE A 109 -15.67 -32.32 -13.97
N THR A 110 -16.40 -31.53 -13.17
CA THR A 110 -16.22 -30.09 -13.09
C THR A 110 -15.30 -29.73 -11.92
N ILE A 111 -14.19 -29.05 -12.22
CA ILE A 111 -13.30 -28.42 -11.25
C ILE A 111 -13.80 -26.98 -11.07
N PRO A 112 -14.38 -26.62 -9.92
CA PRO A 112 -14.89 -25.28 -9.70
C PRO A 112 -13.75 -24.26 -9.59
N VAL A 113 -14.10 -23.00 -9.78
CA VAL A 113 -13.22 -21.87 -9.43
C VAL A 113 -12.93 -21.90 -7.93
N HIS A 114 -11.75 -21.40 -7.52
CA HIS A 114 -11.28 -21.41 -6.13
C HIS A 114 -11.00 -22.80 -5.53
N THR A 115 -10.78 -23.81 -6.38
CA THR A 115 -10.27 -25.11 -5.92
C THR A 115 -8.84 -24.93 -5.39
N ILE A 116 -8.60 -25.36 -4.15
CA ILE A 116 -7.29 -25.22 -3.50
C ILE A 116 -6.41 -26.40 -3.87
N CYS A 117 -5.25 -26.12 -4.45
CA CYS A 117 -4.21 -27.10 -4.76
C CYS A 117 -2.95 -26.79 -3.95
N ARG A 118 -2.56 -27.73 -3.09
CA ARG A 118 -1.35 -27.60 -2.28
C ARG A 118 -0.16 -28.21 -2.99
N ALA A 119 0.84 -27.39 -3.30
CA ALA A 119 2.14 -27.84 -3.77
C ALA A 119 3.08 -28.00 -2.57
N ARG A 120 3.82 -29.10 -2.51
CA ARG A 120 4.93 -29.29 -1.56
C ARG A 120 6.24 -29.18 -2.31
N LEU A 121 7.11 -28.29 -1.86
CA LEU A 121 8.45 -28.13 -2.41
C LEU A 121 9.42 -29.19 -1.89
N SER A 122 10.56 -29.32 -2.58
CA SER A 122 11.70 -30.16 -2.16
C SER A 122 12.13 -29.90 -0.72
N ASP A 123 12.02 -28.64 -0.29
CA ASP A 123 12.47 -28.16 1.01
C ASP A 123 11.44 -28.41 2.12
N GLY A 124 10.31 -29.07 1.81
CA GLY A 124 9.23 -29.38 2.75
C GLY A 124 8.19 -28.26 2.92
N THR A 125 8.49 -27.04 2.46
CA THR A 125 7.54 -25.92 2.45
C THR A 125 6.32 -26.23 1.59
N THR A 126 5.12 -25.93 2.11
CA THR A 126 3.86 -26.08 1.37
C THR A 126 3.33 -24.72 0.93
N ILE A 127 2.92 -24.63 -0.33
CA ILE A 127 2.34 -23.44 -0.94
C ILE A 127 0.97 -23.79 -1.48
N ASP A 128 -0.03 -22.98 -1.13
CA ASP A 128 -1.39 -23.13 -1.60
C ASP A 128 -1.60 -22.28 -2.87
N PHE A 129 -2.19 -22.90 -3.88
CA PHE A 129 -2.66 -22.27 -5.12
C PHE A 129 -4.19 -22.38 -5.17
N GLU A 130 -4.86 -21.37 -5.71
CA GLU A 130 -6.28 -21.43 -6.05
C GLU A 130 -6.49 -21.39 -7.57
N THR A 131 -7.44 -22.17 -8.09
CA THR A 131 -7.84 -22.07 -9.51
C THR A 131 -8.55 -20.74 -9.77
N THR A 132 -8.20 -20.06 -10.86
CA THR A 132 -8.79 -18.77 -11.24
C THR A 132 -10.00 -18.91 -12.15
N GLN A 133 -10.17 -20.06 -12.79
CA GLN A 133 -11.28 -20.37 -13.70
C GLN A 133 -11.81 -21.77 -13.41
N SER A 134 -13.08 -22.00 -13.69
CA SER A 134 -13.66 -23.35 -13.70
C SER A 134 -13.18 -24.12 -14.92
N ALA A 135 -12.90 -25.41 -14.77
CA ALA A 135 -12.57 -26.28 -15.88
C ALA A 135 -13.32 -27.59 -15.79
N THR A 136 -13.74 -28.12 -16.94
CA THR A 136 -14.45 -29.39 -17.02
C THR A 136 -13.58 -30.40 -17.73
N ILE A 137 -13.36 -31.55 -17.10
CA ILE A 137 -12.80 -32.73 -17.74
C ILE A 137 -13.98 -33.48 -18.35
N SER A 138 -14.13 -33.38 -19.67
CA SER A 138 -15.13 -34.15 -20.41
C SER A 138 -14.85 -35.66 -20.30
N HIS A 139 -15.90 -36.48 -20.36
CA HIS A 139 -15.80 -37.95 -20.36
C HIS A 139 -14.76 -38.53 -21.35
N ASP A 140 -14.62 -37.93 -22.54
CA ASP A 140 -13.64 -38.37 -23.56
C ASP A 140 -12.20 -37.89 -23.30
N SER A 141 -12.01 -37.00 -22.32
CA SER A 141 -10.70 -36.43 -21.98
C SER A 141 -10.23 -36.90 -20.62
N VAL A 142 -8.92 -37.14 -20.53
CA VAL A 142 -8.28 -37.57 -19.28
C VAL A 142 -7.57 -36.41 -18.59
N THR A 143 -7.41 -35.27 -19.26
CA THR A 143 -6.65 -34.13 -18.72
C THR A 143 -7.33 -32.79 -18.95
N ALA A 144 -7.29 -31.93 -17.93
CA ALA A 144 -7.65 -30.52 -18.04
C ALA A 144 -6.51 -29.65 -17.48
N THR A 145 -6.24 -28.54 -18.17
CA THR A 145 -5.30 -27.52 -17.71
C THR A 145 -6.08 -26.32 -17.21
N VAL A 146 -5.73 -25.85 -16.02
CA VAL A 146 -6.44 -24.75 -15.34
C VAL A 146 -5.42 -23.72 -14.86
N PRO A 147 -5.60 -22.42 -15.15
CA PRO A 147 -4.79 -21.39 -14.55
C PRO A 147 -5.05 -21.33 -13.04
N ALA A 148 -3.98 -21.18 -12.28
CA ALA A 148 -4.01 -21.05 -10.84
C ALA A 148 -3.12 -19.89 -10.39
N ARG A 149 -3.47 -19.30 -9.25
CA ARG A 149 -2.69 -18.25 -8.61
C ARG A 149 -2.32 -18.63 -7.19
N GLN A 150 -1.12 -18.26 -6.78
CA GLN A 150 -0.60 -18.51 -5.45
C GLN A 150 -1.30 -17.62 -4.45
N GLY A 151 -1.86 -18.21 -3.39
CA GLY A 151 -2.30 -17.47 -2.24
C GLY A 151 -3.41 -18.17 -1.48
N LYS A 152 -3.72 -17.62 -0.31
CA LYS A 152 -4.83 -18.08 0.51
C LYS A 152 -5.93 -17.03 0.50
N ARG A 153 -7.10 -17.42 0.00
CA ARG A 153 -8.30 -16.59 0.06
C ARG A 153 -8.75 -16.41 1.50
N LYS A 154 -9.05 -15.17 1.86
CA LYS A 154 -9.68 -14.79 3.12
C LYS A 154 -10.87 -13.90 2.83
N SER A 155 -11.85 -13.98 3.72
CA SER A 155 -13.01 -13.10 3.72
C SER A 155 -13.09 -12.38 5.07
N GLU A 156 -13.33 -11.08 5.00
CA GLU A 156 -13.56 -10.23 6.17
C GLU A 156 -14.93 -9.56 6.01
N THR A 157 -15.68 -9.49 7.11
CA THR A 157 -17.01 -8.88 7.13
C THR A 157 -16.98 -7.64 8.00
N PHE A 158 -17.52 -6.55 7.47
CA PHE A 158 -17.59 -5.24 8.09
C PHE A 158 -19.02 -4.69 8.02
N THR A 159 -19.28 -3.64 8.80
CA THR A 159 -20.54 -2.90 8.76
C THR A 159 -20.31 -1.55 8.09
N ALA A 160 -21.10 -1.26 7.06
CA ALA A 160 -21.12 0.03 6.39
C ALA A 160 -21.57 1.14 7.34
N ARG A 161 -20.92 2.30 7.23
CA ARG A 161 -21.28 3.54 7.92
C ARG A 161 -21.60 4.57 6.85
N ASP A 162 -22.69 5.32 6.97
CA ASP A 162 -23.01 6.42 6.05
C ASP A 162 -22.11 7.63 6.31
N VAL A 163 -20.84 7.44 5.97
CA VAL A 163 -19.80 8.46 6.01
C VAL A 163 -19.27 8.60 4.60
N ARG A 164 -19.28 9.81 4.08
CA ARG A 164 -18.70 10.13 2.77
C ARG A 164 -17.25 9.69 2.73
N SER A 165 -16.83 9.05 1.65
CA SER A 165 -15.46 8.52 1.49
C SER A 165 -15.06 7.56 2.61
N GLN A 166 -15.99 6.70 3.05
CA GLN A 166 -15.70 5.69 4.07
C GLN A 166 -14.48 4.85 3.65
N GLN A 167 -13.54 4.70 4.58
CA GLN A 167 -12.39 3.82 4.46
C GLN A 167 -12.53 2.62 5.41
N ILE A 168 -12.34 1.42 4.88
CA ILE A 168 -12.29 0.16 5.63
C ILE A 168 -10.89 -0.41 5.49
N ARG A 169 -10.18 -0.59 6.61
CA ARG A 169 -8.84 -1.20 6.62
C ARG A 169 -8.98 -2.72 6.78
N LEU A 170 -8.31 -3.46 5.92
CA LEU A 170 -8.27 -4.92 5.96
C LEU A 170 -7.21 -5.38 6.97
N ALA A 171 -7.45 -6.48 7.68
CA ALA A 171 -6.44 -7.01 8.60
C ALA A 171 -5.39 -7.87 7.87
N GLY A 172 -5.71 -8.32 6.66
CA GLY A 172 -4.79 -9.07 5.81
C GLY A 172 -3.53 -8.30 5.42
N LYS A 173 -2.42 -9.03 5.32
CA LYS A 173 -1.12 -8.51 4.87
C LYS A 173 -0.79 -9.09 3.49
N SER A 174 -0.03 -8.34 2.71
CA SER A 174 0.44 -8.77 1.38
C SER A 174 -0.68 -9.24 0.44
N ILE A 175 -1.74 -8.43 0.37
CA ILE A 175 -2.89 -8.70 -0.47
C ILE A 175 -2.50 -8.61 -1.95
N ALA A 176 -2.90 -9.61 -2.73
CA ALA A 176 -2.59 -9.65 -4.15
C ALA A 176 -3.27 -8.50 -4.91
N GLN A 177 -2.53 -7.84 -5.78
CA GLN A 177 -3.07 -6.85 -6.71
C GLN A 177 -4.24 -7.43 -7.52
N GLY A 178 -5.35 -6.69 -7.60
CA GLY A 178 -6.56 -7.09 -8.34
C GLY A 178 -7.27 -8.34 -7.80
N SER A 179 -6.98 -8.76 -6.56
CA SER A 179 -7.67 -9.89 -5.93
C SER A 179 -8.81 -9.50 -5.00
N VAL A 180 -8.91 -8.22 -4.66
CA VAL A 180 -9.91 -7.71 -3.72
C VAL A 180 -11.26 -7.65 -4.43
N ALA A 181 -12.25 -8.38 -3.91
CA ALA A 181 -13.63 -8.34 -4.33
C ALA A 181 -14.50 -7.86 -3.18
N VAL A 182 -15.32 -6.84 -3.41
CA VAL A 182 -16.19 -6.25 -2.39
C VAL A 182 -17.65 -6.51 -2.76
N THR A 183 -18.43 -7.00 -1.80
CA THR A 183 -19.88 -7.10 -1.90
C THR A 183 -20.52 -6.34 -0.75
N VAL A 184 -21.59 -5.59 -1.02
CA VAL A 184 -22.34 -4.83 0.00
C VAL A 184 -23.79 -5.25 -0.08
N ALA A 185 -24.35 -5.72 1.03
CA ALA A 185 -25.71 -6.29 1.09
C ALA A 185 -25.98 -7.39 0.04
N GLY A 186 -24.94 -8.15 -0.32
CA GLY A 186 -25.02 -9.22 -1.33
C GLY A 186 -24.83 -8.76 -2.78
N GLU A 187 -24.74 -7.44 -3.03
CA GLU A 187 -24.51 -6.89 -4.36
C GLU A 187 -23.01 -6.72 -4.63
N PRO A 188 -22.48 -7.16 -5.78
CA PRO A 188 -21.09 -6.96 -6.14
C PRO A 188 -20.81 -5.50 -6.51
N TRP A 189 -19.65 -5.01 -6.07
CA TRP A 189 -19.14 -3.70 -6.46
C TRP A 189 -17.95 -3.86 -7.42
N THR A 190 -17.65 -2.82 -8.18
CA THR A 190 -16.56 -2.83 -9.16
C THR A 190 -15.38 -2.03 -8.64
N GLU A 191 -14.18 -2.62 -8.71
CA GLU A 191 -12.94 -1.91 -8.40
C GLU A 191 -12.59 -0.96 -9.55
N VAL A 192 -12.37 0.31 -9.23
CA VAL A 192 -11.95 1.34 -10.20
C VAL A 192 -10.66 2.03 -9.77
N PRO A 193 -9.81 2.46 -10.72
CA PRO A 193 -8.56 3.14 -10.41
C PRO A 193 -8.79 4.54 -9.79
N HIS A 194 -9.87 5.21 -10.14
CA HIS A 194 -10.24 6.53 -9.61
C HIS A 194 -11.76 6.76 -9.77
N PHE A 195 -12.31 7.69 -8.99
CA PHE A 195 -13.75 7.98 -9.02
C PHE A 195 -14.16 9.06 -10.04
N VAL A 196 -13.21 9.68 -10.76
CA VAL A 196 -13.49 10.81 -11.67
C VAL A 196 -14.54 10.47 -12.74
N GLU A 197 -14.56 9.23 -13.24
CA GLU A 197 -15.53 8.77 -14.25
C GLU A 197 -16.75 8.07 -13.64
N SER A 198 -16.87 8.05 -12.31
CA SER A 198 -17.94 7.33 -11.61
C SER A 198 -19.16 8.21 -11.41
N ALA A 199 -20.33 7.74 -11.85
CA ALA A 199 -21.61 8.39 -11.54
C ALA A 199 -21.90 8.35 -10.03
N ALA A 200 -22.79 9.23 -9.56
CA ALA A 200 -23.16 9.35 -8.14
C ALA A 200 -23.80 8.07 -7.55
N ASP A 201 -24.48 7.29 -8.39
CA ASP A 201 -25.12 6.01 -8.06
C ASP A 201 -24.27 4.78 -8.43
N ALA A 202 -23.08 4.98 -9.02
CA ALA A 202 -22.21 3.90 -9.43
C ALA A 202 -21.63 3.16 -8.20
N ARG A 203 -21.74 1.83 -8.22
CA ARG A 203 -21.25 0.93 -7.15
C ARG A 203 -19.76 0.66 -7.30
N HIS A 204 -18.98 1.70 -7.13
CA HIS A 204 -17.53 1.66 -7.31
C HIS A 204 -16.79 1.74 -5.98
N TYR A 205 -15.72 0.96 -5.86
CA TYR A 205 -14.76 1.10 -4.78
C TYR A 205 -13.35 1.20 -5.36
N ARG A 206 -12.42 1.65 -4.54
CA ARG A 206 -10.99 1.63 -4.87
C ARG A 206 -10.21 1.08 -3.70
N THR A 207 -9.11 0.38 -3.98
CA THR A 207 -8.18 -0.07 -2.95
C THR A 207 -7.00 0.89 -2.85
N GLU A 208 -6.43 1.05 -1.66
CA GLU A 208 -5.15 1.74 -1.47
C GLU A 208 -4.32 0.97 -0.47
N THR A 209 -3.04 0.77 -0.78
CA THR A 209 -2.07 0.16 0.12
C THR A 209 -1.09 1.24 0.61
N ASP A 210 -0.83 1.25 1.92
CA ASP A 210 0.14 2.16 2.53
C ASP A 210 1.57 1.58 2.53
N ASP A 211 2.52 2.32 3.10
CA ASP A 211 3.91 1.88 3.20
C ASP A 211 4.12 0.68 4.13
N GLN A 212 3.18 0.43 5.05
CA GLN A 212 3.16 -0.72 5.96
C GLN A 212 2.55 -1.97 5.32
N GLY A 213 2.05 -1.87 4.08
CA GLY A 213 1.40 -2.97 3.38
C GLY A 213 -0.04 -3.22 3.84
N VAL A 214 -0.63 -2.30 4.61
CA VAL A 214 -2.04 -2.35 4.99
C VAL A 214 -2.87 -1.83 3.83
N THR A 215 -3.82 -2.65 3.38
CA THR A 215 -4.72 -2.26 2.29
C THR A 215 -6.04 -1.79 2.86
N ALA A 216 -6.53 -0.68 2.33
CA ALA A 216 -7.82 -0.12 2.67
C ALA A 216 -8.72 -0.05 1.44
N VAL A 217 -9.98 -0.41 1.62
CA VAL A 217 -11.05 -0.21 0.65
C VAL A 217 -11.66 1.16 0.91
N LEU A 218 -11.75 1.99 -0.11
CA LEU A 218 -12.42 3.29 -0.06
C LEU A 218 -13.65 3.26 -0.95
N PHE A 219 -14.72 3.85 -0.43
CA PHE A 219 -15.97 4.05 -1.13
C PHE A 219 -16.11 5.51 -1.63
N GLY A 220 -17.12 5.74 -2.46
CA GLY A 220 -17.45 7.07 -2.98
C GLY A 220 -17.95 8.03 -1.90
N ASP A 221 -18.22 9.27 -2.31
CA ASP A 221 -18.70 10.37 -1.47
C ASP A 221 -20.16 10.76 -1.74
N GLY A 222 -20.85 10.01 -2.62
CA GLY A 222 -22.22 10.25 -3.07
C GLY A 222 -22.32 11.22 -4.24
N VAL A 223 -21.21 11.80 -4.70
CA VAL A 223 -21.11 12.57 -5.94
C VAL A 223 -20.35 11.76 -6.98
N ASN A 224 -19.22 11.18 -6.60
CA ASN A 224 -18.37 10.32 -7.42
C ASN A 224 -18.34 8.92 -6.80
N GLY A 225 -19.33 8.10 -7.16
CA GLY A 225 -19.59 6.79 -6.56
C GLY A 225 -20.52 6.85 -5.35
N VAL A 226 -21.31 5.79 -5.21
CA VAL A 226 -22.35 5.68 -4.18
C VAL A 226 -21.76 5.40 -2.79
N VAL A 227 -22.35 5.98 -1.76
CA VAL A 227 -22.01 5.68 -0.36
C VAL A 227 -22.78 4.42 0.07
N PRO A 228 -22.12 3.43 0.69
CA PRO A 228 -22.79 2.27 1.26
C PRO A 228 -23.87 2.69 2.27
N THR A 229 -25.06 2.09 2.18
CA THR A 229 -26.14 2.34 3.14
C THR A 229 -25.74 1.95 4.55
N THR A 230 -26.03 2.79 5.55
CA THR A 230 -25.74 2.50 6.97
C THR A 230 -26.27 1.13 7.38
N GLY A 231 -25.41 0.35 8.06
CA GLY A 231 -25.79 -0.95 8.60
C GLY A 231 -25.75 -2.08 7.59
N ALA A 232 -25.47 -1.81 6.31
CA ALA A 232 -25.28 -2.87 5.34
C ALA A 232 -24.02 -3.70 5.65
N THR A 233 -24.13 -5.01 5.45
CA THR A 233 -23.01 -5.93 5.57
C THR A 233 -22.08 -5.78 4.37
N VAL A 234 -20.83 -5.41 4.62
CA VAL A 234 -19.77 -5.33 3.61
C VAL A 234 -18.89 -6.57 3.76
N VAL A 235 -18.88 -7.44 2.76
CA VAL A 235 -17.97 -8.59 2.71
C VAL A 235 -16.86 -8.27 1.74
N VAL A 236 -15.63 -8.31 2.22
CA VAL A 236 -14.43 -8.13 1.41
C VAL A 236 -13.71 -9.47 1.33
N GLU A 237 -13.60 -10.00 0.12
CA GLU A 237 -12.76 -11.15 -0.17
C GLU A 237 -11.46 -10.69 -0.80
N TYR A 238 -10.36 -11.31 -0.39
CA TYR A 238 -9.06 -11.00 -0.97
C TYR A 238 -8.13 -12.20 -0.87
N LEU A 239 -7.05 -12.16 -1.63
CA LEU A 239 -6.05 -13.22 -1.68
C LEU A 239 -4.76 -12.75 -1.00
N GLU A 240 -4.34 -13.41 0.07
CA GLU A 240 -3.02 -13.17 0.65
C GLU A 240 -1.96 -13.98 -0.08
N THR A 241 -0.90 -13.30 -0.50
CA THR A 241 0.21 -13.90 -1.25
C THR A 241 1.49 -13.88 -0.43
N LEU A 242 2.42 -14.75 -0.80
CA LEU A 242 3.80 -14.66 -0.31
C LEU A 242 4.64 -13.65 -1.13
N GLY A 243 4.06 -13.07 -2.20
CA GLY A 243 4.71 -12.11 -3.10
C GLY A 243 5.79 -12.72 -4.00
N ALA A 244 6.33 -11.89 -4.89
CA ALA A 244 7.34 -12.31 -5.87
C ALA A 244 8.67 -12.78 -5.26
N ALA A 245 9.08 -12.21 -4.12
CA ALA A 245 10.36 -12.54 -3.47
C ALA A 245 10.42 -13.96 -2.88
N ASN A 246 9.25 -14.54 -2.56
CA ASN A 246 9.12 -15.87 -1.97
C ASN A 246 8.37 -16.84 -2.89
N SER A 247 8.26 -16.56 -4.19
CA SER A 247 7.77 -17.55 -5.14
C SER A 247 8.94 -18.48 -5.52
N PRO A 248 8.91 -19.75 -5.12
CA PRO A 248 9.99 -20.67 -5.45
C PRO A 248 9.80 -21.33 -6.82
N LEU A 249 8.76 -20.93 -7.57
CA LEU A 249 8.51 -21.42 -8.91
C LEU A 249 9.12 -20.45 -9.93
N PRO A 250 10.01 -20.92 -10.83
CA PRO A 250 10.39 -20.12 -11.99
C PRO A 250 9.14 -19.88 -12.84
N CYS A 251 9.10 -18.74 -13.56
CA CYS A 251 8.00 -18.28 -14.41
C CYS A 251 7.50 -19.31 -15.45
N THR A 252 8.23 -20.42 -15.61
CA THR A 252 7.90 -21.59 -16.43
C THR A 252 8.16 -22.87 -15.62
N SER A 253 7.26 -23.22 -14.70
CA SER A 253 7.25 -24.57 -14.13
C SER A 253 5.85 -25.15 -14.14
N THR A 254 5.67 -26.14 -15.01
CA THR A 254 4.49 -27.00 -15.07
C THR A 254 4.42 -27.79 -13.77
N ALA A 255 3.47 -27.48 -12.89
CA ALA A 255 3.25 -28.24 -11.67
C ALA A 255 2.78 -29.65 -12.08
N ARG A 256 3.65 -30.64 -11.88
CA ARG A 256 3.40 -32.04 -12.24
C ARG A 256 2.70 -32.74 -11.06
N SER A 257 1.46 -33.15 -11.31
CA SER A 257 0.58 -34.03 -10.53
C SER A 257 0.22 -33.62 -9.10
N CYS A 258 -1.03 -33.22 -8.90
CA CYS A 258 -1.72 -33.41 -7.62
C CYS A 258 -2.41 -34.78 -7.70
N LYS A 259 -1.89 -35.78 -6.98
CA LYS A 259 -2.52 -37.10 -6.84
C LYS A 259 -3.63 -36.96 -5.80
N SER A 260 -4.89 -36.92 -6.23
CA SER A 260 -6.03 -37.06 -5.32
C SER A 260 -6.05 -38.49 -4.78
N MET A 261 -6.18 -38.62 -3.47
CA MET A 261 -6.52 -39.87 -2.79
C MET A 261 -8.03 -40.07 -2.84
#